data_AF-A0A919VLN4-F1
#
_entry.id   AF-A0A919VLN4-F1
#
_cell.length_a   1.000
_cell.length_b   1.000
_cell.length_c   1.000
_cell.angle_alpha   90.00
_cell.angle_beta   90.00
_cell.angle_gamma   90.00
#
_symmetry.space_group_name_H-M   'P 1'
#
loop_
_entity.id
_entity.type
_entity.pdbx_description
1 polymer ?
#
loop_
_entity_poly.entity_id
_entity_poly.type
_entity_poly.pdbx_seq_one_letter_code
_entity_poly.pdbx_strand_id
1 'polypeptide(L)'
;MQVRTHARRVLEAPLLAERARARRVRELLRAGRRVVDGGLTSATRWELRDLLTGSVVARGDDGPAGLDAALADAYHSDDLFAEIPGADPVTPGIPPSLARAIGEWIGDPGTPDEEIAEFVGWPVARVRECR
;
A
#
# COMPACT_ATOMS: atom_id res chain seq x y z
N MET A 1 0.58 22.79 17.62
CA MET A 1 0.23 22.73 16.17
C MET A 1 0.99 21.66 15.38
N GLN A 2 2.30 21.47 15.58
CA GLN A 2 3.10 20.54 14.77
C GLN A 2 2.71 19.06 14.95
N VAL A 3 2.36 18.62 16.17
CA VAL A 3 1.92 17.24 16.45
C VAL A 3 0.62 16.89 15.70
N ARG A 4 -0.41 17.74 15.77
CA ARG A 4 -1.66 17.57 15.00
C ARG A 4 -1.40 17.55 13.49
N THR A 5 -0.50 18.40 13.02
CA THR A 5 -0.10 18.42 11.60
C THR A 5 0.56 17.12 11.20
N HIS A 6 1.45 16.59 12.02
CA HIS A 6 2.11 15.31 11.78
C HIS A 6 1.11 14.14 11.81
N ALA A 7 0.21 14.09 12.81
CA ALA A 7 -0.85 13.09 12.88
C ALA A 7 -1.74 13.07 11.61
N ARG A 8 -2.12 14.24 11.08
CA ARG A 8 -2.85 14.33 9.81
C ARG A 8 -2.05 13.77 8.63
N ARG A 9 -0.73 14.04 8.58
CA ARG A 9 0.14 13.49 7.54
C ARG A 9 0.29 11.98 7.64
N VAL A 10 0.32 11.43 8.86
CA VAL A 10 0.34 9.97 9.10
C VAL A 10 -0.95 9.34 8.56
N LEU A 11 -2.11 9.92 8.88
CA LEU A 11 -3.40 9.46 8.34
C LEU A 11 -3.46 9.55 6.81
N GLU A 12 -2.94 10.61 6.20
CA GLU A 12 -3.00 10.78 4.74
C GLU A 12 -2.00 9.92 3.96
N ALA A 13 -0.91 9.49 4.59
CA ALA A 13 0.17 8.80 3.90
C ALA A 13 -0.26 7.49 3.18
N PRO A 14 -1.08 6.60 3.79
CA PRO A 14 -1.60 5.42 3.10
C PRO A 14 -2.40 5.75 1.84
N LEU A 15 -3.33 6.72 1.94
CA LEU A 15 -4.17 7.15 0.81
C LEU A 15 -3.33 7.79 -0.31
N LEU A 16 -2.31 8.56 0.04
CA LEU A 16 -1.41 9.14 -0.95
C LEU A 16 -0.59 8.06 -1.68
N ALA A 17 -0.09 7.07 -0.94
CA ALA A 17 0.63 5.95 -1.52
C ALA A 17 -0.27 5.09 -2.42
N GLU A 18 -1.50 4.81 -1.99
CA GLU A 18 -2.49 4.09 -2.80
C GLU A 18 -2.84 4.85 -4.08
N ARG A 19 -3.10 6.17 -4.00
CA ARG A 19 -3.36 7.01 -5.18
C ARG A 19 -2.15 7.04 -6.13
N ALA A 20 -0.93 7.05 -5.59
CA ALA A 20 0.28 6.98 -6.40
C ALA A 20 0.43 5.63 -7.10
N ARG A 21 0.20 4.52 -6.38
CA ARG A 21 0.16 3.16 -6.96
C ARG A 21 -0.91 3.02 -8.04
N ALA A 22 -2.13 3.49 -7.80
CA ALA A 22 -3.21 3.47 -8.79
C ALA A 22 -2.90 4.31 -10.04
N ARG A 23 -2.13 5.40 -9.90
CA ARG A 23 -1.63 6.16 -11.06
C ARG A 23 -0.60 5.35 -11.85
N ARG A 24 0.37 4.75 -11.14
CA ARG A 24 1.42 3.93 -11.74
C ARG A 24 0.87 2.72 -12.47
N VAL A 25 -0.12 2.03 -11.91
CA VAL A 25 -0.84 0.95 -12.60
C VAL A 25 -1.46 1.44 -13.91
N ARG A 26 -2.13 2.60 -13.91
CA ARG A 26 -2.71 3.17 -15.13
C ARG A 26 -1.65 3.53 -16.18
N GLU A 27 -0.48 3.99 -15.76
CA GLU A 27 0.65 4.26 -16.67
C GLU A 27 1.19 2.97 -17.29
N LEU A 28 1.38 1.92 -16.48
CA LEU A 28 1.82 0.60 -16.94
C LEU A 28 0.85 0.02 -17.98
N LEU A 29 -0.46 0.09 -17.69
CA LEU A 29 -1.49 -0.36 -18.62
C LEU A 29 -1.49 0.42 -19.94
N ARG A 30 -1.31 1.75 -19.89
CA ARG A 30 -1.17 2.58 -21.10
C ARG A 30 0.08 2.25 -21.91
N ALA A 31 1.14 1.80 -21.26
CA ALA A 31 2.35 1.31 -21.90
C ALA A 31 2.23 -0.13 -22.42
N GLY A 32 1.05 -0.76 -22.31
CA GLY A 32 0.81 -2.13 -22.74
C GLY A 32 1.35 -3.20 -21.77
N ARG A 33 1.78 -2.80 -20.56
CA ARG A 33 2.25 -3.74 -19.52
C ARG A 33 1.06 -4.18 -18.67
N ARG A 34 0.89 -5.50 -18.52
CA ARG A 34 -0.07 -6.07 -17.56
C ARG A 34 0.52 -6.04 -16.16
N VAL A 35 -0.28 -5.64 -15.17
CA VAL A 35 0.10 -5.68 -13.75
C VAL A 35 -0.54 -6.89 -13.11
N VAL A 36 0.28 -7.74 -12.49
CA VAL A 36 -0.16 -9.00 -11.89
C VAL A 36 0.20 -9.07 -10.42
N ASP A 37 -0.56 -9.87 -9.68
CA ASP A 37 -0.31 -10.24 -8.29
C ASP A 37 -0.29 -11.76 -8.16
N GLY A 38 0.34 -12.29 -7.12
CA GLY A 38 0.40 -13.71 -6.85
C GLY A 38 1.83 -14.24 -6.78
N GLY A 39 2.00 -15.52 -7.09
CA GLY A 39 3.30 -16.18 -6.95
C GLY A 39 3.15 -17.67 -6.65
N LEU A 40 4.11 -18.22 -5.92
CA LEU A 40 4.10 -19.63 -5.51
C LEU A 40 2.96 -19.89 -4.52
N THR A 41 2.15 -20.91 -4.82
CA THR A 41 1.13 -21.46 -3.92
C THR A 41 1.58 -22.76 -3.27
N SER A 42 2.63 -23.40 -3.82
CA SER A 42 3.37 -24.51 -3.20
C SER A 42 4.79 -24.58 -3.78
N ALA A 43 5.56 -25.61 -3.40
CA ALA A 43 6.89 -25.85 -3.96
C ALA A 43 6.89 -26.05 -5.49
N THR A 44 5.77 -26.53 -6.05
CA THR A 44 5.63 -26.75 -7.49
C THR A 44 4.54 -25.91 -8.12
N ARG A 45 3.58 -25.37 -7.38
CA ARG A 45 2.44 -24.65 -7.97
C ARG A 45 2.59 -23.16 -7.83
N TRP A 46 2.11 -22.43 -8.83
CA TRP A 46 2.03 -20.97 -8.83
C TRP A 46 0.74 -20.50 -9.51
N GLU A 47 0.32 -19.30 -9.16
CA GLU A 47 -0.83 -18.62 -9.74
C GLU A 47 -0.56 -17.12 -9.80
N LEU A 48 -0.86 -16.53 -10.95
CA LEU A 48 -0.84 -15.09 -11.18
C LEU A 48 -2.25 -14.60 -11.48
N ARG A 49 -2.61 -13.46 -10.91
CA ARG A 49 -3.89 -12.79 -11.04
C ARG A 49 -3.68 -11.38 -11.58
N ASP A 50 -4.63 -10.89 -12.35
CA ASP A 50 -4.65 -9.49 -12.75
C ASP A 50 -4.94 -8.63 -11.51
N LEU A 51 -4.08 -7.63 -11.25
CA LEU A 51 -4.13 -6.83 -10.02
C LEU A 51 -5.47 -6.07 -9.86
N LEU A 52 -6.08 -5.64 -10.97
CA LEU A 52 -7.28 -4.80 -10.91
C LEU A 52 -8.56 -5.62 -10.82
N THR A 53 -8.60 -6.75 -11.51
CA THR A 53 -9.82 -7.58 -11.62
C THR A 53 -9.82 -8.78 -10.68
N GLY A 54 -8.66 -9.15 -10.14
CA GLY A 54 -8.47 -10.35 -9.32
C GLY A 54 -8.60 -11.68 -10.08
N SER A 55 -8.83 -11.62 -11.40
CA SER A 55 -9.01 -12.78 -12.25
C SER A 55 -7.68 -13.50 -12.46
N VAL A 56 -7.70 -14.83 -12.44
CA VAL A 56 -6.50 -15.64 -12.73
C VAL A 56 -6.09 -15.43 -14.19
N VAL A 57 -4.85 -15.01 -14.40
CA VAL A 57 -4.28 -14.77 -15.75
C VAL A 57 -3.35 -15.89 -16.19
N ALA A 58 -2.69 -16.56 -15.25
CA ALA A 58 -1.82 -17.69 -15.50
C ALA A 58 -1.67 -18.54 -14.24
N ARG A 59 -1.38 -19.83 -14.42
CA ARG A 59 -1.06 -20.78 -13.34
C ARG A 59 -0.22 -21.92 -13.90
N GLY A 60 0.58 -22.55 -13.06
CA GLY A 60 1.41 -23.69 -13.44
C GLY A 60 1.80 -24.55 -12.26
N ASP A 61 2.42 -25.69 -12.56
CA ASP A 61 2.87 -26.72 -11.61
C ASP A 61 4.36 -27.11 -11.80
N ASP A 62 5.12 -26.26 -12.49
CA ASP A 62 6.55 -26.33 -12.78
C ASP A 62 7.42 -25.47 -11.85
N GLY A 63 6.83 -24.99 -10.75
CA GLY A 63 7.51 -24.34 -9.64
C GLY A 63 8.07 -22.95 -9.96
N PRO A 64 9.17 -22.55 -9.31
CA PRO A 64 9.74 -21.22 -9.48
C PRO A 64 10.13 -20.88 -10.93
N ALA A 65 10.65 -21.86 -11.68
CA ALA A 65 11.09 -21.62 -13.06
C ALA A 65 9.92 -21.24 -13.99
N GLY A 66 8.76 -21.86 -13.80
CA GLY A 66 7.55 -21.51 -14.54
C GLY A 66 7.00 -20.15 -14.17
N LEU A 67 7.02 -19.83 -12.87
CA LEU A 67 6.64 -18.51 -12.38
C LEU A 67 7.53 -17.41 -12.97
N ASP A 68 8.85 -17.57 -12.93
CA ASP A 68 9.81 -16.62 -13.50
C ASP A 68 9.57 -16.39 -15.00
N ALA A 69 9.33 -17.48 -15.75
CA ALA A 69 8.99 -17.40 -17.16
C ALA A 69 7.67 -16.65 -17.40
N ALA A 70 6.65 -16.89 -16.56
CA ALA A 70 5.36 -16.21 -16.65
C ALA A 70 5.44 -14.72 -16.28
N LEU A 71 6.39 -14.34 -15.43
CA LEU A 71 6.64 -12.95 -15.02
C LEU A 71 7.44 -12.13 -16.05
N ALA A 72 8.15 -12.78 -16.99
CA ALA A 72 9.03 -12.12 -17.94
C ALA A 72 8.34 -10.99 -18.76
N ASP A 73 7.05 -11.16 -19.06
CA ASP A 73 6.25 -10.20 -19.84
C ASP A 73 5.25 -9.40 -18.98
N ALA A 74 5.28 -9.57 -17.66
CA ALA A 74 4.38 -8.89 -16.74
C ALA A 74 5.11 -7.81 -15.92
N TYR A 75 4.34 -7.08 -15.11
CA TYR A 75 4.86 -6.24 -14.05
C TYR A 75 4.26 -6.74 -12.73
N HIS A 76 5.10 -7.14 -11.78
CA HIS A 76 4.62 -7.72 -10.53
C HIS A 76 4.16 -6.63 -9.56
N SER A 77 3.13 -6.92 -8.77
CA SER A 77 2.62 -6.03 -7.73
C SER A 77 3.70 -5.70 -6.70
N ASP A 78 4.57 -6.64 -6.34
CA ASP A 78 5.66 -6.39 -5.38
C ASP A 78 6.58 -5.25 -5.84
N ASP A 79 6.90 -5.18 -7.14
CA ASP A 79 7.69 -4.08 -7.70
C ASP A 79 6.95 -2.74 -7.56
N LEU A 80 5.61 -2.75 -7.69
CA LEU A 80 4.77 -1.56 -7.50
C LEU A 80 4.87 -1.04 -6.05
N PHE A 81 4.82 -1.94 -5.07
CA PHE A 81 4.91 -1.59 -3.65
C PHE A 81 6.33 -1.20 -3.24
N ALA A 82 7.36 -1.76 -3.88
CA ALA A 82 8.75 -1.38 -3.68
C ALA A 82 9.08 0.00 -4.31
N GLU A 83 8.59 0.28 -5.52
CA GLU A 83 8.76 1.58 -6.19
C GLU A 83 8.02 2.70 -5.44
N ILE A 84 6.84 2.40 -4.89
CA ILE A 84 5.96 3.36 -4.24
C ILE A 84 5.60 2.82 -2.84
N PRO A 85 6.54 2.90 -1.88
CA PRO A 85 6.28 2.48 -0.52
C PRO A 85 5.27 3.41 0.16
N GLY A 86 4.69 2.94 1.27
CA GLY A 86 4.02 3.85 2.21
C GLY A 86 5.02 4.91 2.70
N ALA A 87 4.60 6.17 2.75
CA ALA A 87 5.46 7.23 3.22
C ALA A 87 5.43 7.32 4.76
N ASP A 88 6.60 7.39 5.39
CA ASP A 88 6.74 7.84 6.77
C ASP A 88 6.88 9.36 6.78
N PRO A 89 5.84 10.12 7.13
CA PRO A 89 5.86 11.57 6.97
C PRO A 89 6.88 12.21 7.92
N VAL A 90 7.74 13.10 7.40
CA VAL A 90 8.65 13.89 8.23
C VAL A 90 8.03 15.27 8.48
N THR A 91 7.98 15.69 9.75
CA THR A 91 7.52 17.03 10.14
C THR A 91 8.64 17.76 10.89
N PRO A 92 9.10 18.93 10.39
CA PRO A 92 10.13 19.72 11.08
C PRO A 92 9.74 20.00 12.54
N GLY A 93 10.68 19.76 13.47
CA GLY A 93 10.47 19.96 14.90
C GLY A 93 9.82 18.79 15.64
N ILE A 94 9.46 17.69 14.97
CA ILE A 94 9.00 16.46 15.62
C ILE A 94 10.16 15.46 15.66
N PRO A 95 10.64 15.07 16.86
CA PRO A 95 11.67 14.03 16.99
C PRO A 95 11.18 12.68 16.45
N PRO A 96 12.05 11.83 15.89
CA PRO A 96 11.66 10.53 15.33
C PRO A 96 10.92 9.61 16.32
N SER A 97 11.30 9.63 17.60
CA SER A 97 10.62 8.84 18.64
C SER A 97 9.16 9.27 18.86
N LEU A 98 8.88 10.57 18.82
CA LEU A 98 7.53 11.10 18.92
C LEU A 98 6.73 10.85 17.63
N ALA A 99 7.35 11.00 16.46
CA ALA A 99 6.73 10.65 15.19
C ALA A 99 6.27 9.18 15.18
N ARG A 100 7.15 8.28 15.61
CA ARG A 100 6.84 6.86 15.76
C ARG A 100 5.70 6.62 16.74
N ALA A 101 5.73 7.22 17.93
CA ALA A 101 4.67 7.06 18.93
C ALA A 101 3.30 7.55 18.42
N ILE A 102 3.26 8.63 17.63
CA ILE A 102 2.03 9.10 16.98
C ILE A 102 1.54 8.08 15.94
N GLY A 103 2.46 7.53 15.14
CA GLY A 103 2.15 6.49 14.17
C GLY A 103 1.59 5.22 14.81
N GLU A 104 2.22 4.76 15.90
CA GLU A 104 1.77 3.60 16.68
C GLU A 104 0.37 3.84 17.26
N TRP A 105 0.12 5.00 17.88
CA TRP A 105 -1.19 5.34 18.44
C TRP A 105 -2.30 5.41 17.38
N ILE A 106 -2.03 6.01 16.21
CA ILE A 106 -2.99 6.06 15.09
C ILE A 106 -3.23 4.67 14.49
N GLY A 107 -2.18 3.85 14.40
CA GLY A 107 -2.23 2.51 13.84
C GLY A 107 -2.88 1.48 14.76
N ASP A 108 -2.95 1.74 16.07
CA ASP A 108 -3.49 0.81 17.06
C ASP A 108 -5.01 0.60 16.88
N PRO A 109 -5.49 -0.61 16.54
CA PRO A 109 -6.91 -0.92 16.39
C PRO A 109 -7.75 -0.63 17.65
N GLY A 110 -7.12 -0.54 18.82
CA GLY A 110 -7.76 -0.16 20.08
C GLY A 110 -8.07 1.33 20.22
N THR A 111 -7.41 2.19 19.44
CA THR A 111 -7.65 3.64 19.44
C THR A 111 -8.94 3.98 18.68
N PRO A 112 -9.96 4.59 19.31
CA PRO A 112 -11.20 4.96 18.63
C PRO A 112 -10.99 6.05 17.58
N ASP A 113 -11.69 5.94 16.44
CA ASP A 113 -11.62 6.96 15.38
C ASP A 113 -12.13 8.31 15.85
N GLU A 114 -13.06 8.34 16.81
CA GLU A 114 -13.59 9.54 17.44
C GLU A 114 -12.52 10.32 18.19
N GLU A 115 -11.65 9.62 18.92
CA GLU A 115 -10.52 10.22 19.66
C GLU A 115 -9.51 10.83 18.69
N ILE A 116 -9.16 10.08 17.65
CA ILE A 116 -8.24 10.54 16.59
C ILE A 116 -8.86 11.76 15.89
N ALA A 117 -10.14 11.69 15.53
CA ALA A 117 -10.88 12.75 14.83
C ALA A 117 -10.93 14.04 15.66
N GLU A 118 -11.21 13.94 16.95
CA GLU A 118 -11.16 15.08 17.87
C GLU A 118 -9.74 15.68 17.92
N PHE A 119 -8.73 14.84 18.11
CA PHE A 119 -7.34 15.28 18.21
C PHE A 119 -6.87 16.00 16.94
N VAL A 120 -7.14 15.43 15.77
CA VAL A 120 -6.72 16.00 14.48
C VAL A 120 -7.70 17.05 13.97
N GLY A 121 -8.87 17.22 14.59
CA GLY A 121 -9.89 18.17 14.18
C GLY A 121 -10.49 17.87 12.81
N TRP A 122 -10.80 16.60 12.52
CA TRP A 122 -11.47 16.14 11.30
C TRP A 122 -12.80 15.46 11.62
N PRO A 123 -13.69 15.29 10.62
CA PRO A 123 -14.81 14.37 10.76
C PRO A 123 -14.34 12.93 10.93
N VAL A 124 -15.02 12.14 11.77
CA VAL A 124 -14.75 10.71 11.99
C VAL A 124 -14.72 9.92 10.67
N ALA A 125 -15.63 10.23 9.75
CA ALA A 125 -15.68 9.59 8.43
C ALA A 125 -14.36 9.75 7.64
N ARG A 126 -13.67 10.89 7.77
CA ARG A 126 -12.37 11.11 7.11
C ARG A 126 -11.25 10.30 7.77
N VAL A 127 -11.29 10.13 9.09
CA VAL A 127 -10.33 9.26 9.79
C VAL A 127 -10.52 7.81 9.35
N ARG A 128 -11.77 7.35 9.22
CA ARG A 128 -12.12 6.02 8.71
C ARG A 128 -11.68 5.77 7.27
N GLU A 129 -11.71 6.78 6.41
CA GLU A 129 -11.17 6.66 5.06
C GLU A 129 -9.65 6.44 5.06
N CYS A 130 -8.95 6.92 6.09
CA CYS A 130 -7.49 6.89 6.18
C CYS A 130 -6.91 5.66 6.88
N ARG A 131 -7.74 4.81 7.51
CA ARG A 131 -7.35 3.61 8.26
C ARG A 131 -7.85 2.35 7.55
#